data_AF-A0A847BUD6-F1
#
_entry.id   AF-A0A847BUD6-F1
#
_cell.length_a   1.000
_cell.length_b   1.000
_cell.length_c   1.000
_cell.angle_alpha   90.00
_cell.angle_beta   90.00
_cell.angle_gamma   90.00
#
_symmetry.space_group_name_H-M   'P 1'
#
loop_
_entity.id
_entity.type
_entity.pdbx_description
1 polymer ?
#
loop_
_entity_poly.entity_id
_entity_poly.type
_entity_poly.pdbx_seq_one_letter_code
_entity_poly.pdbx_strand_id
1 'polypeptide(L)'
;MKHLFLFCMLSFYASANTYDTSHCQDPLELEKWAKILSNNPKDDAIQALHAMWVGLCVKVDAKHLTTNDAQRIFERARESVVETQRAKEEALKQSEGERL
;
A
#
# COMPACT_ATOMS: atom_id res chain seq x y z
N MET A 1 -2.96 -36.22 40.10
CA MET A 1 -2.45 -34.85 39.83
C MET A 1 -1.38 -34.87 38.72
N LYS A 2 -1.75 -35.27 37.49
CA LYS A 2 -0.84 -35.25 36.32
C LYS A 2 -1.56 -34.93 35.00
N HIS A 3 -2.90 -34.93 34.99
CA HIS A 3 -3.71 -34.60 33.82
C HIS A 3 -4.15 -33.13 33.75
N LEU A 4 -3.89 -32.32 34.80
CA LEU A 4 -4.31 -30.91 34.85
C LEU A 4 -3.32 -29.94 34.16
N PHE A 5 -2.18 -30.42 33.69
CA PHE A 5 -1.16 -29.58 33.03
C PHE A 5 -1.22 -29.63 31.50
N LEU A 6 -2.02 -30.51 30.90
CA LEU A 6 -2.01 -30.77 29.46
C LEU A 6 -3.10 -30.00 28.69
N PHE A 7 -3.98 -29.27 29.39
CA PHE A 7 -5.12 -28.57 28.77
C PHE A 7 -4.89 -27.07 28.56
N CYS A 8 -3.75 -26.51 29.01
CA CYS A 8 -3.46 -25.07 28.91
C CYS A 8 -2.66 -24.69 27.63
N MET A 9 -2.18 -25.68 26.87
CA MET A 9 -1.31 -25.51 25.69
C MET A 9 -2.07 -25.45 24.35
N LEU A 10 -3.37 -25.16 24.34
CA LEU A 10 -4.22 -25.29 23.13
C LEU A 10 -4.98 -24.03 22.69
N SER A 11 -4.85 -22.89 23.37
CA SER A 11 -5.81 -21.78 23.17
C SER A 11 -5.24 -20.46 22.65
N PHE A 12 -4.10 -20.44 21.96
CA PHE A 12 -3.66 -19.19 21.30
C PHE A 12 -3.17 -19.38 19.87
N TYR A 13 -3.99 -20.01 19.03
CA TYR A 13 -3.91 -19.79 17.59
C TYR A 13 -4.66 -18.51 17.26
N ALA A 14 -4.01 -17.35 17.47
CA ALA A 14 -4.49 -16.08 16.93
C ALA A 14 -4.53 -16.23 15.40
N SER A 15 -5.73 -16.41 14.86
CA SER A 15 -5.93 -16.52 13.42
C SER A 15 -5.70 -15.14 12.82
N ALA A 16 -4.58 -14.96 12.11
CA ALA A 16 -4.34 -13.74 11.35
C ALA A 16 -5.48 -13.57 10.33
N ASN A 17 -6.15 -12.41 10.34
CA ASN A 17 -7.20 -12.14 9.38
C ASN A 17 -6.57 -12.00 7.99
N THR A 18 -6.86 -12.95 7.10
CA THR A 18 -6.35 -12.98 5.73
C THR A 18 -6.86 -11.81 4.87
N TYR A 19 -7.94 -11.15 5.32
CA TYR A 19 -8.66 -10.09 4.62
C TYR A 19 -8.83 -8.86 5.52
N ASP A 20 -7.74 -8.40 6.15
CA ASP A 20 -7.73 -7.17 6.94
C ASP A 20 -7.74 -5.93 6.02
N THR A 21 -8.74 -5.07 6.21
CA THR A 21 -8.94 -3.79 5.52
C THR A 21 -8.84 -2.58 6.44
N SER A 22 -8.40 -2.77 7.70
CA SER A 22 -8.26 -1.68 8.68
C SER A 22 -7.40 -0.53 8.16
N HIS A 23 -6.32 -0.84 7.45
CA HIS A 23 -5.44 0.14 6.78
C HIS A 23 -6.16 0.97 5.71
N CYS A 24 -7.21 0.45 5.07
CA CYS A 24 -7.96 1.18 4.04
C CYS A 24 -8.86 2.28 4.62
N GLN A 25 -9.18 2.18 5.92
CA GLN A 25 -10.02 3.14 6.63
C GLN A 25 -9.23 3.88 7.72
N ASP A 26 -7.92 3.66 7.81
CA ASP A 26 -7.06 4.37 8.76
C ASP A 26 -7.04 5.86 8.41
N PRO A 27 -7.52 6.75 9.30
CA PRO A 27 -7.51 8.18 9.07
C PRO A 27 -6.13 8.74 8.73
N LEU A 28 -5.07 8.18 9.29
CA LEU A 28 -3.70 8.63 9.01
C LEU A 28 -3.28 8.29 7.57
N GLU A 29 -3.69 7.13 7.06
CA GLU A 29 -3.41 6.73 5.69
C GLU A 29 -4.22 7.56 4.68
N LEU A 30 -5.48 7.84 5.01
CA LEU A 30 -6.32 8.74 4.21
C LEU A 30 -5.74 10.16 4.16
N GLU A 31 -5.24 10.69 5.28
CA GLU A 31 -4.59 12.00 5.33
C GLU A 31 -3.30 12.03 4.49
N LYS A 32 -2.48 10.97 4.55
CA LYS A 32 -1.28 10.84 3.70
C LYS A 32 -1.65 10.92 2.22
N TRP A 33 -2.67 10.17 1.79
CA TRP A 33 -3.14 10.23 0.41
C TRP A 33 -3.67 11.61 0.03
N ALA A 34 -4.48 12.24 0.88
CA ALA A 34 -4.99 13.58 0.64
C ALA A 34 -3.84 14.59 0.39
N LYS A 35 -2.78 14.53 1.20
CA LYS A 35 -1.59 15.38 1.04
C LYS A 35 -0.80 15.07 -0.23
N ILE A 36 -0.63 13.80 -0.58
CA ILE A 36 0.06 13.41 -1.82
C ILE A 36 -0.71 13.94 -3.04
N LEU A 37 -2.02 13.77 -3.06
CA LEU A 37 -2.89 14.22 -4.16
C LEU A 37 -2.94 15.75 -4.26
N SER A 38 -3.00 16.47 -3.14
CA SER A 38 -3.00 17.94 -3.16
C SER A 38 -1.72 18.52 -3.72
N ASN A 39 -0.58 17.85 -3.47
CA ASN A 39 0.71 18.28 -3.99
C ASN A 39 0.94 17.86 -5.45
N ASN A 40 0.17 16.88 -5.95
CA ASN A 40 0.34 16.31 -7.29
C ASN A 40 -1.01 16.19 -8.03
N PRO A 41 -1.79 17.27 -8.16
CA PRO A 41 -3.18 17.19 -8.65
C PRO A 41 -3.31 16.80 -10.13
N LYS A 42 -2.22 16.90 -10.90
CA LYS A 42 -2.18 16.61 -12.35
C LYS A 42 -1.18 15.49 -12.70
N ASP A 43 -0.63 14.81 -11.70
CA ASP A 43 0.27 13.70 -11.96
C ASP A 43 -0.53 12.41 -12.16
N ASP A 44 -0.72 12.02 -13.42
CA ASP A 44 -1.50 10.84 -13.80
C ASP A 44 -0.98 9.55 -13.15
N ALA A 45 0.33 9.43 -12.91
CA ALA A 45 0.91 8.25 -12.29
C ALA A 45 0.53 8.17 -10.80
N ILE A 46 0.51 9.30 -10.09
CA ILE A 46 0.04 9.38 -8.71
C ILE A 46 -1.48 9.13 -8.63
N GLN A 47 -2.27 9.70 -9.55
CA GLN A 47 -3.72 9.47 -9.60
C GLN A 47 -4.05 8.00 -9.86
N ALA A 48 -3.34 7.37 -10.80
CA ALA A 48 -3.50 5.95 -11.10
C ALA A 48 -3.10 5.07 -9.90
N LEU A 49 -2.01 5.40 -9.20
CA LEU A 49 -1.56 4.67 -8.02
C LEU A 49 -2.59 4.74 -6.88
N HIS A 50 -3.18 5.92 -6.64
CA HIS A 50 -4.25 6.09 -5.64
C HIS A 50 -5.53 5.33 -6.03
N ALA A 51 -5.97 5.43 -7.29
CA ALA A 51 -7.12 4.67 -7.78
C ALA A 51 -6.91 3.16 -7.62
N MET A 52 -5.69 2.67 -7.87
CA MET A 52 -5.35 1.27 -7.63
C MET A 52 -5.39 0.91 -6.14
N TRP A 53 -4.87 1.76 -5.25
CA TRP A 53 -4.96 1.54 -3.80
C TRP A 53 -6.42 1.37 -3.34
N VAL A 54 -7.33 2.26 -3.77
CA VAL A 54 -8.77 2.16 -3.50
C VAL A 54 -9.35 0.85 -4.06
N GLY A 55 -9.05 0.52 -5.32
CA GLY A 55 -9.53 -0.71 -5.96
C GLY A 55 -9.06 -1.99 -5.26
N LEU A 56 -7.82 -2.00 -4.77
CA LEU A 56 -7.26 -3.11 -4.00
C LEU A 56 -7.95 -3.26 -2.65
N CYS A 57 -8.23 -2.16 -1.95
CA CYS A 57 -9.04 -2.18 -0.72
C CYS A 57 -10.42 -2.81 -0.94
N VAL A 58 -11.11 -2.45 -2.03
CA VAL A 58 -12.40 -3.06 -2.40
C VAL A 58 -12.26 -4.56 -2.70
N LYS A 59 -11.18 -4.98 -3.36
CA LYS A 59 -10.92 -6.41 -3.66
C LYS A 59 -10.66 -7.24 -2.40
N VAL A 60 -9.98 -6.68 -1.40
CA VAL A 60 -9.75 -7.35 -0.12
C VAL A 60 -11.04 -7.47 0.67
N ASP A 61 -11.83 -6.39 0.75
CA ASP A 61 -13.13 -6.39 1.43
C ASP A 61 -14.10 -7.43 0.83
N ALA A 62 -14.12 -7.52 -0.50
CA ALA A 62 -14.89 -8.53 -1.24
C ALA A 62 -14.29 -9.96 -1.18
N LYS A 63 -13.19 -10.17 -0.44
CA LYS A 63 -12.46 -11.45 -0.32
C LYS A 63 -11.98 -12.05 -1.64
N HIS A 64 -11.77 -11.22 -2.65
CA HIS A 64 -11.20 -11.64 -3.94
C HIS A 64 -9.66 -11.63 -3.93
N LEU A 65 -9.06 -10.87 -3.02
CA LEU A 65 -7.61 -10.83 -2.78
C LEU A 65 -7.34 -10.89 -1.28
N THR A 66 -6.26 -11.55 -0.88
CA THR A 66 -5.76 -11.45 0.49
C THR A 66 -5.11 -10.07 0.71
N THR A 67 -5.03 -9.60 1.95
CA THR A 67 -4.32 -8.36 2.28
C THR A 67 -2.86 -8.40 1.79
N ASN A 68 -2.19 -9.54 1.94
CA ASN A 68 -0.81 -9.73 1.49
C ASN A 68 -0.67 -9.63 -0.04
N ASP A 69 -1.61 -10.20 -0.80
CA ASP A 69 -1.60 -10.09 -2.25
C ASP A 69 -1.86 -8.68 -2.73
N ALA A 70 -2.84 -8.00 -2.11
CA ALA A 70 -3.13 -6.60 -2.40
C ALA A 70 -1.92 -5.70 -2.11
N GLN A 71 -1.28 -5.88 -0.95
CA GLN A 71 -0.06 -5.16 -0.59
C GLN A 71 1.04 -5.42 -1.63
N ARG A 72 1.34 -6.69 -1.94
CA ARG A 72 2.35 -7.05 -2.94
C ARG A 72 2.09 -6.42 -4.32
N ILE A 73 0.83 -6.36 -4.76
CA ILE A 73 0.47 -5.71 -6.03
C ILE A 73 0.70 -4.20 -5.94
N PHE A 74 0.27 -3.56 -4.86
CA PHE A 74 0.46 -2.14 -4.63
C PHE A 74 1.93 -1.73 -4.64
N GLU A 75 2.77 -2.45 -3.89
CA GLU A 75 4.20 -2.20 -3.75
C GLU A 75 4.91 -2.20 -5.11
N ARG A 76 4.64 -3.20 -5.96
CA ARG A 76 5.24 -3.31 -7.30
C ARG A 76 4.88 -2.13 -8.20
N ALA A 77 3.63 -1.67 -8.15
CA ALA A 77 3.24 -0.51 -8.95
C ALA A 77 3.87 0.77 -8.39
N ARG A 78 3.95 0.91 -7.06
CA ARG A 78 4.58 2.06 -6.43
C ARG A 78 6.05 2.17 -6.81
N GLU A 79 6.80 1.06 -6.82
CA GLU A 79 8.19 1.01 -7.25
C GLU A 79 8.34 1.58 -8.67
N SER A 80 7.50 1.16 -9.61
CA SER A 80 7.50 1.67 -11.00
C SER A 80 7.22 3.19 -11.08
N VAL A 81 6.30 3.70 -10.27
CA VAL A 81 6.02 5.15 -10.20
C VAL A 81 7.24 5.90 -9.65
N VAL A 82 7.85 5.40 -8.57
CA VAL A 82 9.06 6.03 -7.98
C VAL A 82 10.21 6.08 -8.97
N GLU A 83 10.47 4.99 -9.69
CA GLU A 83 11.50 4.93 -10.73
C GLU A 83 11.24 5.94 -11.85
N THR A 84 9.99 6.05 -12.30
CA THR A 84 9.58 7.01 -13.34
C THR A 84 9.84 8.46 -12.91
N GLN A 85 9.54 8.80 -11.65
CA GLN A 85 9.76 10.17 -11.16
C GLN A 85 11.25 10.49 -11.00
N ARG A 86 12.06 9.54 -10.51
CA ARG A 86 13.52 9.70 -10.44
C ARG A 86 14.12 9.97 -11.82
N ALA A 87 13.73 9.18 -12.82
CA ALA A 87 14.20 9.38 -14.19
C ALA A 87 13.81 10.77 -14.76
N LYS A 88 12.60 11.25 -14.48
CA LYS A 88 12.17 12.61 -14.87
C LYS A 88 12.99 13.70 -14.18
N GLU A 89 13.25 13.57 -12.88
CA GLU A 89 14.07 14.52 -12.13
C GLU A 89 15.52 14.57 -12.64
N GLU A 90 16.11 13.42 -12.96
CA GLU A 90 17.45 13.33 -13.54
C GLU A 90 17.52 13.98 -14.93
N ALA A 91 16.54 13.69 -15.79
CA ALA A 91 16.46 14.30 -17.12
C ALA A 91 16.28 15.83 -17.05
N LEU A 92 15.48 16.33 -16.09
CA LEU A 92 15.31 17.77 -15.87
C LEU A 92 16.64 18.43 -15.50
N LYS A 93 17.36 17.87 -14.51
CA LYS A 93 18.66 18.38 -14.05
C LYS A 93 19.70 18.41 -15.18
N GLN A 94 19.73 17.39 -16.04
CA GLN A 94 20.61 17.37 -17.22
C GLN A 94 20.26 18.49 -18.21
N SER A 95 18.97 18.68 -18.50
CA SER A 95 18.51 19.74 -19.42
C SER A 95 18.76 21.17 -18.92
N GLU A 96 18.88 21.36 -17.61
CA GLU A 96 19.21 22.65 -16.99
C GLU A 96 20.73 22.88 -16.95
N GLY A 97 21.52 21.82 -16.71
CA GLY A 97 22.98 21.89 -16.75
C GLY A 97 23.54 22.16 -18.15
N GLU A 98 22.89 21.71 -19.22
CA GLU A 98 23.25 22.01 -20.62
C GLU A 98 22.85 23.43 -21.07
N ARG A 99 22.01 24.12 -20.30
CA ARG A 99 21.56 25.49 -20.58
C ARG A 99 22.38 26.58 -19.88
N LEU A 100 23.34 26.20 -19.03
CA LEU A 100 24.25 27.10 -18.31
C LEU A 100 25.66 27.05 -18.93
#